data_AF-A0A531KC27-F1
#
_entry.id   AF-A0A531KC27-F1
#
_cell.length_a   1.000
_cell.length_b   1.000
_cell.length_c   1.000
_cell.angle_alpha   90.00
_cell.angle_beta   90.00
_cell.angle_gamma   90.00
#
_symmetry.space_group_name_H-M   'P 1'
#
loop_
_entity.id
_entity.type
_entity.pdbx_description
1 polymer ?
#
loop_
_entity_poly.entity_id
_entity_poly.type
_entity_poly.pdbx_seq_one_letter_code
_entity_poly.pdbx_strand_id
1 'polypeptide(L)'
;ARRGWSVAIVEKSVFPRRKVCGEYISASNLALLDQLEIGEAWRAIAGPEIRRVGFFSGETCVEAPMPQARDGPQAKDGPRANDGRSANDGLGIKEGFGRALGRDVFDCLLLKTARSAGVEIFQPCRAVAIDPDGDGAARLKDFD
;
A
#
# COMPACT_ATOMS: atom_id res chain seq x y z
N ALA A 1 9.72 14.43 2.51
CA ALA A 1 8.81 14.90 3.57
C ALA A 1 9.33 14.49 4.95
N ARG A 2 9.03 13.29 5.48
CA ARG A 2 9.45 12.88 6.85
C ARG A 2 10.96 12.94 7.15
N ARG A 3 11.81 12.85 6.12
CA ARG A 3 13.28 13.02 6.23
C ARG A 3 13.77 14.46 5.96
N GLY A 4 12.91 15.47 6.07
CA GLY A 4 13.27 16.89 5.89
C GLY A 4 13.28 17.39 4.44
N TRP A 5 13.09 16.51 3.45
CA TRP A 5 12.99 16.92 2.04
C TRP A 5 11.69 17.68 1.78
N SER A 6 11.79 18.82 1.08
CA SER A 6 10.64 19.45 0.43
C SER A 6 10.14 18.54 -0.70
N VAL A 7 8.86 18.17 -0.67
CA VAL A 7 8.27 17.22 -1.60
C VAL A 7 6.89 17.72 -1.99
N ALA A 8 6.58 17.64 -3.28
CA ALA A 8 5.26 17.91 -3.83
C ALA A 8 4.69 16.68 -4.56
N ILE A 9 3.36 16.54 -4.57
CA ILE A 9 2.61 15.60 -5.41
C ILE A 9 1.75 16.40 -6.37
N VAL A 10 1.87 16.09 -7.65
CA VAL A 10 1.06 16.66 -8.74
C VAL A 10 0.12 15.57 -9.25
N GLU A 11 -1.19 15.76 -9.11
CA GLU A 11 -2.18 14.77 -9.58
C GLU A 11 -3.38 15.43 -10.25
N LYS A 12 -3.74 14.90 -11.42
CA LYS A 12 -4.82 15.44 -12.27
C LYS A 12 -6.18 15.42 -11.58
N SER A 13 -6.46 14.39 -10.78
CA SER A 13 -7.78 14.15 -10.20
C SER A 13 -7.85 14.66 -8.77
N VAL A 14 -8.98 15.25 -8.38
CA VAL A 14 -9.26 15.56 -6.96
C VAL A 14 -9.68 14.29 -6.23
N PHE A 15 -9.16 14.06 -5.01
CA PHE A 15 -9.59 12.94 -4.16
C PHE A 15 -10.76 13.30 -3.22
N PRO A 16 -11.63 12.33 -2.86
CA PRO A 16 -11.64 10.95 -3.33
C PRO A 16 -12.08 10.85 -4.79
N ARG A 17 -11.47 9.93 -5.55
CA ARG A 17 -11.78 9.69 -6.97
C ARG A 17 -12.19 8.23 -7.14
N ARG A 18 -13.16 7.95 -8.01
CA ARG A 18 -13.55 6.58 -8.30
C ARG A 18 -12.44 5.84 -9.05
N LYS A 19 -12.24 4.57 -8.69
CA LYS A 19 -11.39 3.60 -9.37
C LYS A 19 -12.09 2.25 -9.35
N VAL A 20 -12.12 1.58 -10.51
CA VAL A 20 -12.92 0.37 -10.72
C VAL A 20 -12.14 -0.93 -10.47
N CYS A 21 -10.83 -0.85 -10.19
CA CYS A 21 -9.97 -2.00 -10.01
C CYS A 21 -8.95 -1.77 -8.90
N GLY A 22 -8.33 -2.86 -8.43
CA GLY A 22 -7.24 -2.81 -7.45
C GLY A 22 -7.68 -2.76 -5.99
N GLU A 23 -8.87 -3.27 -5.67
CA GLU A 23 -9.42 -3.25 -4.31
C GLU A 23 -8.76 -4.28 -3.39
N TYR A 24 -8.05 -5.27 -3.93
CA TYR A 24 -7.26 -6.21 -3.12
C TYR A 24 -5.86 -5.67 -2.83
N ILE A 25 -5.51 -5.57 -1.55
CA ILE A 25 -4.17 -5.21 -1.10
C ILE A 25 -3.49 -6.46 -0.53
N SER A 26 -2.39 -6.88 -1.18
CA SER A 26 -1.60 -8.06 -0.79
C SER A 26 -0.99 -7.92 0.61
N ALA A 27 -0.88 -9.05 1.31
CA ALA A 27 -0.19 -9.16 2.59
C ALA A 27 1.30 -8.75 2.52
N SER A 28 1.93 -8.86 1.35
CA SER A 28 3.30 -8.39 1.13
C SER A 28 3.50 -6.89 1.34
N ASN A 29 2.41 -6.11 1.38
CA ASN A 29 2.47 -4.67 1.59
C ASN A 29 2.33 -4.28 3.06
N LEU A 30 2.06 -5.22 3.99
CA LEU A 30 1.75 -4.89 5.38
C LEU A 30 2.89 -4.13 6.07
N ALA A 31 4.13 -4.59 5.92
CA ALA A 31 5.30 -3.88 6.44
C ALA A 31 5.42 -2.46 5.87
N LEU A 32 5.18 -2.28 4.57
CA LEU A 32 5.21 -0.96 3.93
C LEU A 32 4.10 -0.05 4.46
N LEU A 33 2.87 -0.55 4.65
CA LEU A 33 1.77 0.23 5.19
C LEU A 33 2.04 0.70 6.62
N ASP A 34 2.69 -0.14 7.42
CA ASP A 34 3.13 0.23 8.76
C ASP A 34 4.28 1.24 8.75
N GLN A 35 5.27 1.09 7.85
CA GLN A 35 6.34 2.07 7.65
C GLN A 35 5.82 3.42 7.15
N LEU A 36 4.71 3.43 6.41
CA LEU A 36 4.01 4.64 6.00
C LEU A 36 3.13 5.23 7.10
N GLU A 37 3.06 4.59 8.28
CA GLU A 37 2.25 4.97 9.44
C GLU A 37 0.74 4.96 9.17
N ILE A 38 0.29 4.14 8.20
CA ILE A 38 -1.13 4.00 7.86
C ILE A 38 -1.70 2.62 8.20
N GLY A 39 -0.87 1.67 8.62
CA GLY A 39 -1.28 0.28 8.76
C GLY A 39 -2.44 0.06 9.72
N GLU A 40 -2.50 0.78 10.85
CA GLU A 40 -3.62 0.68 11.80
C GLU A 40 -4.91 1.25 11.19
N ALA A 41 -4.86 2.49 10.69
CA ALA A 41 -6.01 3.14 10.04
C ALA A 41 -6.53 2.31 8.85
N TRP A 42 -5.62 1.74 8.06
CA TRP A 42 -5.96 0.83 6.97
C TRP A 42 -6.64 -0.45 7.47
N ARG A 43 -6.10 -1.13 8.50
CA ARG A 43 -6.71 -2.34 9.08
C ARG A 43 -8.10 -2.07 9.67
N ALA A 44 -8.33 -0.87 10.21
CA ALA A 44 -9.62 -0.49 10.81
C ALA A 44 -10.74 -0.31 9.78
N ILE A 45 -10.41 0.08 8.55
CA ILE A 45 -11.39 0.37 7.48
C ILE A 45 -11.41 -0.68 6.36
N ALA A 46 -10.35 -1.49 6.25
CA ALA A 46 -10.29 -2.58 5.29
C ALA A 46 -11.25 -3.72 5.68
N GLY A 47 -11.67 -4.48 4.67
CA GLY A 47 -12.41 -5.71 4.86
C GLY A 47 -11.63 -6.77 5.66
N PRO A 48 -12.28 -7.93 5.89
CA PRO A 48 -11.63 -9.03 6.59
C PRO A 48 -10.42 -9.57 5.81
N GLU A 49 -9.61 -10.35 6.51
CA GLU A 49 -8.51 -11.09 5.91
C GLU A 49 -9.02 -12.08 4.86
N ILE A 50 -8.44 -12.01 3.68
CA ILE A 50 -8.72 -12.93 2.59
C ILE A 50 -7.87 -14.18 2.82
N ARG A 51 -8.53 -15.25 3.26
CA ARG A 51 -7.89 -16.51 3.67
C ARG A 51 -8.00 -17.63 2.63
N ARG A 52 -8.75 -17.40 1.56
CA ARG A 52 -8.94 -18.35 0.45
C ARG A 52 -8.86 -17.61 -0.88
N VAL A 53 -8.44 -18.33 -1.90
CA VAL A 53 -8.48 -17.90 -3.30
C VAL A 53 -9.21 -18.98 -4.10
N GLY A 54 -9.96 -18.57 -5.11
CA GLY A 54 -10.67 -19.47 -6.00
C GLY A 54 -10.46 -19.07 -7.46
N PHE A 55 -10.35 -20.07 -8.33
CA PHE A 55 -10.41 -19.94 -9.77
C PHE A 55 -11.72 -20.55 -10.26
N PHE A 56 -12.50 -19.77 -11.01
CA PHE A 56 -13.84 -20.14 -11.47
C PHE A 56 -13.88 -20.13 -13.00
N SER A 57 -14.42 -21.20 -13.60
CA SER A 57 -14.61 -21.34 -15.04
C SER A 57 -15.89 -22.13 -15.32
N GLY A 58 -16.94 -21.43 -15.78
CA GLY A 58 -18.28 -22.02 -15.92
C GLY A 58 -18.79 -22.54 -14.58
N GLU A 59 -19.15 -23.84 -14.54
CA GLU A 59 -19.56 -24.53 -13.31
C GLU A 59 -18.38 -25.10 -12.51
N THR A 60 -17.15 -25.01 -13.02
CA THR A 60 -15.96 -25.52 -12.34
C THR A 60 -15.39 -24.45 -11.41
N CYS A 61 -15.14 -24.84 -10.16
CA CYS A 61 -14.46 -24.03 -9.17
C CYS A 61 -13.31 -24.83 -8.55
N VAL A 62 -12.12 -24.22 -8.51
CA VAL A 62 -10.97 -24.75 -7.76
C VAL A 62 -10.58 -23.71 -6.73
N GLU A 63 -10.60 -24.10 -5.46
CA GLU A 63 -10.22 -23.23 -4.34
C GLU A 63 -8.99 -23.75 -3.63
N ALA A 64 -8.21 -22.82 -3.07
CA ALA A 64 -7.07 -23.11 -2.22
C ALA A 64 -7.01 -22.12 -1.03
N PRO A 65 -6.36 -22.49 0.08
CA PRO A 65 -5.99 -21.52 1.10
C PRO A 65 -5.11 -20.41 0.49
N MET A 66 -5.35 -19.16 0.89
CA MET A 66 -4.46 -18.06 0.53
C MET A 66 -3.11 -18.27 1.25
N PRO A 67 -1.97 -18.16 0.58
CA PRO A 67 -0.68 -18.17 1.26
C PRO A 67 -0.56 -16.95 2.20
N GLN A 68 -0.09 -17.18 3.42
CA GLN A 68 0.32 -16.10 4.31
C GLN A 68 1.55 -15.41 3.75
N ALA A 69 1.59 -14.08 3.79
CA ALA A 69 2.87 -13.40 3.62
C ALA A 69 3.75 -13.70 4.83
N ARG A 70 5.01 -14.01 4.55
CA ARG A 70 6.10 -14.02 5.53
C ARG A 70 7.10 -12.99 5.05
N ASP A 71 7.37 -11.97 5.85
CA ASP A 71 8.51 -11.10 5.59
C ASP A 71 9.80 -11.84 6.00
N GLY A 72 10.82 -11.84 5.16
CA GLY A 72 12.17 -12.35 5.49
C GLY A 72 12.68 -13.52 4.63
N PRO A 73 14.00 -13.74 4.55
CA PRO A 73 14.58 -14.91 3.88
C PRO A 73 14.07 -16.19 4.55
N GLN A 74 13.62 -17.17 3.76
CA GLN A 74 13.34 -18.50 4.28
C GLN A 74 14.65 -19.10 4.79
N ALA A 75 14.81 -19.19 6.11
CA ALA A 75 15.73 -20.15 6.69
C ALA A 75 15.19 -21.54 6.34
N LYS A 76 15.71 -22.11 5.26
CA LYS A 76 15.70 -23.56 5.04
C LYS A 76 16.28 -24.19 6.32
N ASP A 77 15.53 -25.12 6.90
CA ASP A 77 15.91 -25.95 8.04
C ASP A 77 15.62 -25.34 9.44
N GLY A 78 14.35 -25.41 9.88
CA GLY A 78 13.96 -25.14 11.28
C GLY A 78 12.62 -25.78 11.66
N PRO A 79 12.45 -26.27 12.90
CA PRO A 79 11.27 -27.05 13.30
C PRO A 79 10.02 -26.17 13.37
N ARG A 80 8.86 -26.75 13.00
CA ARG A 80 7.56 -26.11 13.15
C ARG A 80 7.25 -25.98 14.63
N ALA A 81 7.25 -24.75 15.16
CA ALA A 81 6.70 -24.45 16.48
C ALA A 81 5.17 -24.27 16.36
N ASN A 82 4.46 -24.95 17.25
CA ASN A 82 3.03 -25.10 17.27
C ASN A 82 2.52 -24.80 18.69
N ASP A 83 2.56 -23.53 19.08
CA ASP A 83 1.95 -23.04 20.32
C ASP A 83 1.59 -21.55 20.28
N GLY A 84 0.96 -21.08 19.19
CA GLY A 84 -0.14 -20.10 19.23
C GLY A 84 0.04 -18.76 19.99
N ARG A 85 1.24 -18.35 20.39
CA ARG A 85 1.45 -17.07 21.08
C ARG A 85 2.78 -16.46 20.67
N SER A 86 2.74 -15.58 19.68
CA SER A 86 3.89 -14.75 19.35
C SER A 86 3.74 -13.38 19.99
N ALA A 87 4.50 -13.16 21.06
CA ALA A 87 4.90 -11.82 21.48
C ALA A 87 5.79 -11.25 20.36
N ASN A 88 5.47 -10.06 19.84
CA ASN A 88 6.39 -9.33 18.99
C ASN A 88 6.52 -7.89 19.52
N ASP A 89 7.45 -7.79 20.46
CA ASP A 89 8.14 -6.61 20.94
C ASP A 89 9.17 -6.14 19.90
N GLY A 90 8.76 -5.20 19.05
CA GLY A 90 9.69 -4.35 18.30
C GLY A 90 10.34 -4.97 17.05
N LEU A 91 9.85 -4.57 15.87
CA LEU A 91 10.48 -4.77 14.56
C LEU A 91 10.52 -6.23 14.02
N GLY A 92 9.51 -7.04 14.36
CA GLY A 92 9.39 -8.45 13.93
C GLY A 92 8.58 -8.69 12.67
N ILE A 93 8.87 -9.82 12.01
CA ILE A 93 8.16 -10.42 10.86
C ILE A 93 6.64 -10.27 11.02
N LYS A 94 5.97 -9.64 10.05
CA LYS A 94 4.50 -9.53 10.05
C LYS A 94 3.91 -10.61 9.16
N GLU A 95 3.55 -11.72 9.79
CA GLU A 95 2.70 -12.71 9.13
C GLU A 95 1.28 -12.15 8.99
N GLY A 96 0.68 -12.30 7.82
CA GLY A 96 -0.66 -11.79 7.59
C GLY A 96 -1.26 -12.17 6.24
N PHE A 97 -2.52 -11.77 6.06
CA PHE A 97 -3.28 -11.96 4.83
C PHE A 97 -3.64 -10.62 4.20
N GLY A 98 -3.87 -10.63 2.89
CA GLY A 98 -4.35 -9.46 2.18
C GLY A 98 -5.78 -9.13 2.60
N ARG A 99 -6.19 -7.89 2.35
CA ARG A 99 -7.54 -7.40 2.66
C ARG A 99 -8.07 -6.57 1.49
N ALA A 100 -9.38 -6.49 1.37
CA ALA A 100 -10.04 -5.63 0.40
C ALA A 100 -10.24 -4.21 0.95
N LEU A 101 -9.98 -3.18 0.15
CA LEU A 101 -10.35 -1.79 0.43
C LEU A 101 -10.50 -1.04 -0.90
N GLY A 102 -11.61 -0.31 -1.07
CA GLY A 102 -11.86 0.52 -2.24
C GLY A 102 -10.71 1.50 -2.51
N ARG A 103 -10.30 1.63 -3.78
CA ARG A 103 -9.15 2.49 -4.15
C ARG A 103 -9.41 3.97 -3.98
N ASP A 104 -10.67 4.40 -4.04
CA ASP A 104 -11.08 5.76 -3.67
C ASP A 104 -10.75 6.06 -2.20
N VAL A 105 -11.01 5.11 -1.31
CA VAL A 105 -10.72 5.21 0.14
C VAL A 105 -9.23 5.06 0.41
N PHE A 106 -8.59 4.03 -0.16
CA PHE A 106 -7.17 3.77 0.07
C PHE A 106 -6.27 4.89 -0.44
N ASP A 107 -6.50 5.38 -1.66
CA ASP A 107 -5.72 6.50 -2.21
C ASP A 107 -5.93 7.77 -1.38
N CYS A 108 -7.16 8.03 -0.93
CA CYS A 108 -7.47 9.18 -0.09
C CYS A 108 -6.75 9.10 1.27
N LEU A 109 -6.65 7.91 1.88
CA LEU A 109 -5.88 7.68 3.10
C LEU A 109 -4.39 7.98 2.88
N LEU A 110 -3.80 7.50 1.78
CA LEU A 110 -2.42 7.78 1.42
C LEU A 110 -2.17 9.28 1.20
N LEU A 111 -3.04 9.97 0.46
CA LEU A 111 -2.90 11.40 0.18
C LEU A 111 -3.01 12.24 1.45
N LYS A 112 -3.97 11.92 2.34
CA LYS A 112 -4.11 12.57 3.65
C LYS A 112 -2.85 12.39 4.50
N THR A 113 -2.26 11.19 4.47
CA THR A 113 -1.01 10.90 5.19
C THR A 113 0.16 11.67 4.61
N ALA A 114 0.29 11.74 3.27
CA ALA A 114 1.31 12.54 2.61
C ALA A 114 1.20 14.03 3.00
N ARG A 115 -0.01 14.59 2.95
CA ARG A 115 -0.27 15.98 3.38
C ARG A 115 0.11 16.20 4.84
N SER A 116 -0.27 15.27 5.72
CA SER A 116 0.07 15.34 7.16
C SER A 116 1.57 15.26 7.42
N ALA A 117 2.32 14.58 6.55
CA ALA A 117 3.78 14.52 6.59
C ALA A 117 4.47 15.78 6.01
N GLY A 118 3.72 16.79 5.57
CA GLY A 118 4.24 18.04 5.01
C GLY A 118 4.49 18.01 3.50
N VAL A 119 3.89 17.07 2.77
CA VAL A 119 3.93 17.07 1.29
C VAL A 119 2.95 18.11 0.75
N GLU A 120 3.41 18.95 -0.17
CA GLU A 120 2.55 19.89 -0.90
C GLU A 120 1.74 19.14 -1.97
N ILE A 121 0.44 19.42 -2.06
CA ILE A 121 -0.48 18.66 -2.94
C ILE A 121 -1.11 19.61 -3.95
N PHE A 122 -0.78 19.43 -5.23
CA PHE A 122 -1.36 20.18 -6.34
C PHE A 122 -2.46 19.34 -7.01
N GLN A 123 -3.71 19.77 -6.86
CA GLN A 123 -4.90 19.15 -7.47
C GLN A 123 -5.99 20.20 -7.76
N PRO A 124 -6.72 20.07 -8.88
CA PRO A 124 -6.38 19.23 -10.04
C PRO A 124 -5.15 19.80 -10.75
N CYS A 125 -4.20 18.93 -11.09
CA CYS A 125 -2.94 19.39 -11.68
C CYS A 125 -2.24 18.28 -12.46
N ARG A 126 -1.97 18.48 -13.75
CA ARG A 126 -1.22 17.50 -14.56
C ARG A 126 0.17 18.01 -14.88
N ALA A 127 1.21 17.25 -14.50
CA ALA A 127 2.54 17.43 -15.04
C ALA A 127 2.56 16.97 -16.52
N VAL A 128 2.93 17.87 -17.43
CA VAL A 128 2.93 17.60 -18.89
C VAL A 128 4.34 17.43 -19.46
N ALA A 129 5.36 18.01 -18.83
CA ALA A 129 6.75 17.87 -19.23
C ALA A 129 7.70 18.00 -18.03
N ILE A 130 8.88 17.39 -18.16
CA ILE A 130 10.01 17.56 -17.26
C ILE A 130 11.20 17.95 -18.12
N ASP A 131 11.70 19.18 -17.95
CA ASP A 131 12.92 19.60 -18.62
C ASP A 131 14.14 19.33 -17.72
N PRO A 132 15.20 18.70 -18.24
CA PRO A 132 16.46 18.62 -17.54
C PRO A 132 17.13 19.99 -17.51
N ASP A 133 17.53 20.44 -16.33
CA ASP A 133 18.21 21.72 -16.13
C ASP A 133 19.63 21.41 -15.61
N GLY A 134 20.51 20.97 -16.53
CA GLY A 134 21.98 20.89 -16.44
C GLY A 134 22.64 20.05 -15.32
N ASP A 135 22.15 20.15 -14.09
CA ASP A 135 22.78 19.72 -12.83
C ASP A 135 21.91 18.70 -12.06
N GLY A 136 21.07 17.95 -12.76
CA GLY A 136 20.12 17.01 -12.14
C GLY A 136 18.88 17.68 -11.54
N ALA A 137 18.70 18.98 -11.76
CA ALA A 137 17.45 19.67 -11.53
C ALA A 137 16.47 19.43 -12.68
N ALA A 138 15.19 19.38 -12.37
CA ALA A 138 14.11 19.16 -13.30
C ALA A 138 13.08 20.28 -13.14
N ARG A 139 12.71 20.95 -14.24
CA ARG A 139 11.64 21.95 -14.22
C ARG A 139 10.34 21.32 -14.71
N LEU A 140 9.29 21.42 -13.89
CA LEU A 140 7.92 21.15 -14.31
C LEU A 140 7.43 22.37 -15.10
N LYS A 141 7.11 22.18 -16.39
CA LYS A 141 6.41 23.19 -17.20
C LYS A 141 4.92 22.98 -17.09
N ASP A 142 4.23 24.09 -16.85
CA ASP A 142 2.78 24.31 -16.89
C ASP A 142 1.90 23.31 -16.13
N PHE A 143 0.88 23.84 -15.47
CA PHE A 143 -0.14 23.07 -14.77
C PHE A 143 -1.48 23.39 -15.44
N ASP A 144 -2.00 22.43 -16.21
CA ASP A 144 -3.38 22.46 -16.72
C ASP A 144 -4.39 21.95 -15.67
#